data_AF-A0A383WNW2-F1
#
_entry.id   AF-A0A383WNW2-F1
#
_cell.length_a   1.000
_cell.length_b   1.000
_cell.length_c   1.000
_cell.angle_alpha   90.00
_cell.angle_beta   90.00
_cell.angle_gamma   90.00
#
_symmetry.space_group_name_H-M   'P 1'
#
loop_
_entity.id
_entity.type
_entity.pdbx_description
1 polymer ?
#
loop_
_entity_poly.entity_id
_entity_poly.type
_entity_poly.pdbx_seq_one_letter_code
_entity_poly.pdbx_strand_id
1 'polypeptide(L)'
;MTAAGPAGNVPGQQPVILMDIMDTIVSDPFFEHMPRFFNLTFKELLAAKHPTAWVEFENDHITQQQLFDKFFADGRQFDGQALIEHMVH
;
A
#
# COMPACT_ATOMS: atom_id res chain seq x y z
N MET A 1 41.51 3.78 -11.44
CA MET A 1 40.16 3.29 -11.80
C MET A 1 39.23 4.50 -11.76
N THR A 2 38.92 5.08 -12.91
CA THR A 2 38.12 6.31 -13.03
C THR A 2 36.64 5.94 -13.10
N ALA A 3 35.84 6.46 -12.17
CA ALA A 3 34.39 6.33 -12.20
C ALA A 3 33.83 7.04 -13.43
N ALA A 4 32.93 6.37 -14.17
CA ALA A 4 32.19 6.98 -15.26
C ALA A 4 31.21 8.02 -14.67
N GLY A 5 31.29 9.26 -15.14
CA GLY A 5 30.31 10.30 -14.83
C GLY A 5 28.95 10.00 -15.48
N PRO A 6 27.88 10.70 -15.08
CA PRO A 6 26.53 10.42 -15.57
C PRO A 6 26.49 10.63 -17.09
N ALA A 7 25.88 9.69 -17.80
CA ALA A 7 25.67 9.80 -19.23
C ALA A 7 24.82 11.05 -19.51
N GLY A 8 25.40 12.03 -20.22
CA GLY A 8 24.66 13.18 -20.71
C GLY A 8 23.53 12.75 -21.65
N ASN A 9 22.45 13.52 -21.67
CA ASN A 9 21.26 13.23 -22.46
C ASN A 9 21.61 13.04 -23.95
N VAL A 10 21.19 11.92 -24.55
CA VAL A 10 21.37 11.67 -26.00
C VAL A 10 20.42 12.57 -26.78
N PRO A 11 20.89 13.38 -27.74
CA PRO A 11 20.01 14.23 -28.56
C PRO A 11 18.93 13.40 -29.26
N GLY A 12 17.66 13.74 -29.03
CA GLY A 12 16.50 13.02 -29.58
C GLY A 12 15.82 12.04 -28.62
N GLN A 13 16.37 11.79 -27.43
CA GLN A 13 15.66 11.09 -26.36
C GLN A 13 14.87 12.08 -25.50
N GLN A 14 13.56 11.88 -25.42
CA GLN A 14 12.73 12.58 -24.45
C GLN A 14 12.97 12.00 -23.05
N PRO A 15 12.94 12.84 -22.00
CA PRO A 15 13.09 12.36 -20.64
C PRO A 15 11.92 11.43 -20.26
N VAL A 16 12.23 10.32 -19.59
CA VAL A 16 11.23 9.43 -18.97
C VAL A 16 11.13 9.78 -17.49
N ILE A 17 9.89 9.93 -17.00
CA ILE A 17 9.61 10.17 -15.58
C ILE A 17 8.87 8.94 -15.04
N LEU A 18 9.41 8.36 -13.96
CA LEU A 18 8.71 7.36 -13.16
C LEU A 18 8.20 8.05 -11.89
N MET A 19 6.88 8.04 -11.70
CA MET A 19 6.24 8.56 -10.50
C MET A 19 5.54 7.40 -9.80
N ASP A 20 5.78 7.26 -8.50
CA ASP A 20 4.95 6.42 -7.65
C ASP A 20 3.53 7.03 -7.55
N ILE A 21 2.55 6.25 -7.10
CA ILE A 21 1.16 6.67 -6.98
C ILE A 21 0.88 7.16 -5.55
N MET A 22 0.97 6.27 -4.56
CA MET A 22 0.59 6.56 -3.17
C MET A 22 1.63 7.46 -2.51
N ASP A 23 1.17 8.48 -1.77
CA ASP A 23 1.97 9.57 -1.17
C ASP A 23 2.90 10.33 -2.15
N THR A 24 2.69 10.17 -3.46
CA THR A 24 3.39 10.93 -4.52
C THR A 24 2.41 11.70 -5.40
N ILE A 25 1.40 11.03 -5.95
CA ILE A 25 0.34 11.64 -6.78
C ILE A 25 -0.99 11.70 -6.02
N VAL A 26 -1.27 10.70 -5.20
CA VAL A 26 -2.49 10.62 -4.37
C VAL A 26 -2.11 10.41 -2.91
N SER A 27 -2.95 10.87 -1.99
CA SER A 27 -2.76 10.61 -0.55
C SER A 27 -3.05 9.14 -0.24
N ASP A 28 -2.18 8.47 0.51
CA ASP A 28 -2.41 7.09 0.96
C ASP A 28 -3.42 7.04 2.14
N PRO A 29 -4.56 6.34 2.03
CA PRO A 29 -5.52 6.19 3.13
C PRO A 29 -5.02 5.28 4.27
N PHE A 30 -3.90 4.56 4.09
CA PHE A 30 -3.39 3.57 5.05
C PHE A 30 -3.02 4.16 6.41
N PHE A 31 -2.49 5.38 6.46
CA PHE A 31 -1.97 5.96 7.70
C PHE A 31 -3.06 6.56 8.60
N GLU A 32 -4.13 7.11 8.01
CA GLU A 32 -5.17 7.84 8.75
C GLU A 32 -6.55 7.21 8.65
N HIS A 33 -7.00 6.85 7.44
CA HIS A 33 -8.37 6.36 7.21
C HIS A 33 -8.52 4.92 7.66
N MET A 34 -7.55 4.05 7.36
CA MET A 34 -7.61 2.64 7.78
C MET A 34 -7.64 2.47 9.31
N PRO A 35 -6.74 3.09 10.12
CA PRO A 35 -6.80 2.96 11.57
C PRO A 35 -8.10 3.56 12.14
N ARG A 36 -8.56 4.69 11.58
CA ARG A 36 -9.81 5.33 11.98
C ARG A 36 -11.02 4.43 11.77
N PHE A 37 -11.11 3.74 10.64
CA PHE A 37 -12.18 2.77 10.36
C PHE A 37 -12.27 1.70 11.45
N PHE A 38 -11.13 1.16 11.88
CA PHE A 38 -11.07 0.13 12.91
C PHE A 38 -11.11 0.67 14.34
N ASN A 39 -11.19 1.99 14.52
CA ASN A 39 -11.07 2.66 15.81
C ASN A 39 -9.78 2.23 16.56
N LEU A 40 -8.67 2.17 15.83
CA LEU A 40 -7.33 1.87 16.33
C LEU A 40 -6.38 3.03 16.06
N THR A 41 -5.34 3.17 16.87
CA THR A 41 -4.17 3.94 16.47
C THR A 41 -3.41 3.19 15.36
N PHE A 42 -2.62 3.92 14.55
CA PHE A 42 -1.79 3.30 13.52
C PHE A 42 -0.86 2.21 14.07
N LYS A 43 -0.28 2.43 15.25
CA LYS A 43 0.60 1.46 15.92
C LYS A 43 -0.16 0.19 16.33
N GLU A 44 -1.38 0.33 16.84
CA GLU A 44 -2.24 -0.82 17.19
C GLU A 44 -2.67 -1.58 15.94
N LEU A 45 -3.01 -0.87 14.86
CA LEU A 45 -3.33 -1.49 13.58
C LEU A 45 -2.15 -2.33 13.06
N LEU A 46 -0.94 -1.78 13.04
CA LEU A 46 0.26 -2.50 12.61
C LEU A 46 0.52 -3.76 13.46
N ALA A 47 0.28 -3.68 14.77
CA ALA A 47 0.43 -4.82 15.67
C ALA A 47 -0.65 -5.89 15.49
N ALA A 48 -1.87 -5.47 15.13
CA ALA A 48 -3.01 -6.38 14.92
C ALA A 48 -3.03 -7.01 13.52
N LYS A 49 -2.46 -6.34 12.51
CA LYS A 49 -2.46 -6.80 11.11
C LYS A 49 -1.66 -8.10 10.96
N HIS A 50 -2.14 -9.00 10.11
CA HIS A 50 -1.40 -10.20 9.74
C HIS A 50 -0.08 -9.80 9.05
N PRO A 51 1.05 -10.46 9.41
CA PRO A 51 2.38 -10.03 8.96
C PRO A 51 2.56 -10.08 7.45
N THR A 52 1.92 -11.04 6.76
CA THR A 52 2.14 -11.29 5.32
C THR A 52 0.93 -11.05 4.42
N ALA A 53 -0.29 -10.88 4.97
CA ALA A 53 -1.52 -10.94 4.15
C ALA A 53 -1.55 -9.85 3.06
N TRP A 54 -1.08 -8.65 3.40
CA TRP A 54 -1.01 -7.53 2.47
C TRP A 54 -0.05 -7.80 1.30
N VAL A 55 1.15 -8.29 1.59
CA VAL A 55 2.16 -8.62 0.58
C VAL A 55 1.72 -9.81 -0.28
N GLU A 56 1.05 -10.80 0.30
CA GLU A 56 0.45 -11.91 -0.46
C GLU A 56 -0.60 -11.41 -1.45
N PHE A 57 -1.41 -10.43 -1.06
CA PHE A 57 -2.41 -9.82 -1.94
C PHE A 57 -1.75 -9.01 -3.07
N GLU A 58 -0.79 -8.16 -2.76
CA GLU A 58 -0.07 -7.34 -3.74
C GLU A 58 0.69 -8.17 -4.79
N ASN A 59 1.10 -9.39 -4.43
CA ASN A 59 1.75 -10.34 -5.34
C ASN A 59 0.79 -11.35 -6.00
N ASP A 60 -0.53 -11.10 -5.96
CA ASP A 60 -1.55 -11.94 -6.60
C ASP A 60 -1.61 -13.40 -6.06
N HIS A 61 -1.12 -13.64 -4.84
CA HIS A 61 -1.18 -14.96 -4.21
C HIS A 61 -2.52 -15.24 -3.52
N ILE A 62 -3.24 -14.19 -3.13
CA ILE A 62 -4.57 -14.27 -2.53
C ILE A 62 -5.50 -13.24 -3.15
N THR A 63 -6.79 -13.57 -3.22
CA THR A 63 -7.85 -12.65 -3.63
C THR A 63 -8.11 -11.58 -2.57
N GLN A 64 -8.80 -10.51 -2.95
CA GLN A 64 -9.23 -9.46 -2.01
C GLN A 64 -10.10 -10.02 -0.87
N GLN A 65 -11.00 -10.97 -1.16
CA GLN A 65 -11.82 -11.58 -0.11
C GLN A 65 -10.95 -12.34 0.88
N GLN A 66 -9.94 -13.09 0.41
CA GLN A 66 -9.00 -13.78 1.27
C GLN A 66 -8.12 -12.81 2.08
N LEU A 67 -7.77 -11.64 1.52
CA LEU A 67 -7.11 -10.59 2.28
C LEU A 67 -7.99 -10.13 3.45
N PHE A 68 -9.29 -9.89 3.23
CA PHE A 68 -10.20 -9.49 4.29
C PHE A 68 -10.34 -10.57 5.36
N ASP A 69 -10.50 -11.82 4.96
CA ASP A 69 -10.61 -12.94 5.90
C ASP A 69 -9.33 -13.12 6.75
N LYS A 70 -8.16 -12.77 6.19
CA LYS A 70 -6.83 -12.93 6.79
C LYS A 70 -6.26 -11.64 7.39
N PHE A 71 -6.94 -10.50 7.28
CA PHE A 71 -6.32 -9.18 7.50
C PHE A 71 -5.73 -9.01 8.91
N PHE A 72 -6.44 -9.50 9.93
CA PHE A 72 -5.98 -9.48 11.32
C PHE A 72 -5.31 -10.80 11.71
N ALA A 73 -4.21 -10.71 12.47
CA ALA A 73 -3.45 -11.87 12.93
C ALA A 73 -4.26 -12.80 13.86
N ASP A 74 -5.28 -12.26 14.55
CA ASP A 74 -6.21 -13.02 15.40
C ASP A 74 -7.39 -13.63 14.62
N GLY A 75 -7.48 -13.38 13.31
CA GLY A 75 -8.52 -13.91 12.44
C GLY A 75 -9.90 -13.27 12.62
N ARG A 76 -10.02 -12.16 13.36
CA ARG A 76 -11.30 -11.45 13.49
C ARG A 76 -11.77 -10.92 12.13
N GLN A 77 -13.07 -11.03 11.90
CA GLN A 77 -13.70 -10.58 10.65
C GLN A 77 -14.10 -9.11 10.74
N PHE A 78 -14.20 -8.45 9.59
CA PHE A 78 -14.68 -7.08 9.47
C PHE A 78 -15.43 -6.89 8.13
N ASP A 79 -16.14 -5.78 8.01
CA ASP A 79 -16.83 -5.43 6.77
C ASP A 79 -15.84 -4.82 5.76
N GLY A 80 -15.39 -5.64 4.81
CA GLY A 80 -14.45 -5.21 3.78
C GLY A 80 -15.04 -4.20 2.79
N GLN A 81 -16.34 -4.26 2.51
CA GLN A 81 -16.99 -3.30 1.61
C GLN A 81 -17.07 -1.92 2.27
N ALA A 82 -17.44 -1.87 3.55
CA ALA A 82 -17.43 -0.64 4.31
C ALA A 82 -16.02 -0.03 4.44
N LEU A 83 -14.98 -0.87 4.54
CA LEU A 83 -13.59 -0.38 4.52
C LEU A 83 -13.25 0.33 3.20
N ILE A 84 -13.59 -0.29 2.06
CA ILE A 84 -13.36 0.30 0.73
C ILE A 84 -14.06 1.66 0.64
N GLU A 85 -15.34 1.72 0.99
CA GLU A 85 -16.11 2.97 0.96
C GLU A 85 -15.51 4.05 1.86
N HIS A 86 -14.98 3.67 3.04
CA HIS A 86 -14.32 4.59 3.95
C HIS A 86 -13.01 5.18 3.40
N MET A 87 -12.29 4.44 2.54
CA MET A 87 -10.99 4.84 2.01
C MET A 87 -11.06 5.79 0.80
N VAL A 88 -12.24 6.03 0.24
CA VAL A 88 -12.44 6.93 -0.92
C VAL A 88 -12.68 8.39 -0.49
N HIS A 89 -12.83 8.64 0.81
CA HIS A 89 -13.03 9.96 1.43
C HIS A 89 -11.74 10.45 2.06
#